data_AF-M7SS11-F1
#
_entry.id   AF-M7SS11-F1
#
_cell.length_a   1.000
_cell.length_b   1.000
_cell.length_c   1.000
_cell.angle_alpha   90.00
_cell.angle_beta   90.00
_cell.angle_gamma   90.00
#
_symmetry.space_group_name_H-M   'P 1'
#
loop_
_entity.id
_entity.type
_entity.pdbx_description
1 polymer ?
#
loop_
_entity_poly.entity_id
_entity_poly.type
_entity_poly.pdbx_seq_one_letter_code
_entity_poly.pdbx_strand_id
1 'polypeptide(L)'
;MDRLITDFNADIKSATKVGSLDPFCLAAKYCHKFVNIHPFLDGNGRTCRLILNAILLKYAGILVSLGEEETDRNEYLSVAARASEAKSSACDGDEDEDEYKRKYWKELATLTLRHAKEEFEHLARILSESS
;
A
#
# COMPACT_ATOMS: atom_id res chain seq x y z
N MET A 1 12.79 12.31 -5.23
CA MET A 1 11.66 12.31 -4.27
C MET A 1 10.54 13.28 -4.68
N ASP A 2 10.85 14.44 -5.26
CA ASP A 2 9.86 15.46 -5.62
C ASP A 2 8.70 14.93 -6.48
N ARG A 3 9.00 14.13 -7.51
CA ARG A 3 7.97 13.50 -8.35
C ARG A 3 7.01 12.61 -7.56
N LEU A 4 7.50 11.86 -6.57
CA LEU A 4 6.65 11.03 -5.71
C LEU A 4 5.63 11.88 -4.94
N ILE A 5 6.09 13.01 -4.40
CA ILE A 5 5.27 13.93 -3.62
C ILE A 5 4.26 14.65 -4.52
N THR A 6 4.70 15.12 -5.69
CA THR A 6 3.82 15.74 -6.69
C THR A 6 2.72 14.78 -7.13
N ASP A 7 3.08 13.54 -7.46
CA ASP A 7 2.11 12.50 -7.81
C ASP A 7 1.13 12.27 -6.65
N PHE A 8 1.61 12.17 -5.40
CA PHE A 8 0.76 11.96 -4.22
C PHE A 8 -0.27 13.07 -4.06
N ASN A 9 0.18 14.32 -4.13
CA ASN A 9 -0.70 15.47 -4.01
C ASN A 9 -1.71 15.54 -5.16
N ALA A 10 -1.32 15.15 -6.38
CA ALA A 10 -2.22 15.09 -7.52
C ALA A 10 -3.32 14.02 -7.34
N ASP A 11 -2.93 12.81 -6.94
CA ASP A 11 -3.87 11.72 -6.64
C ASP A 11 -4.89 12.12 -5.57
N ILE A 12 -4.43 12.74 -4.47
CA ILE A 12 -5.31 13.24 -3.40
C ILE A 12 -6.28 14.30 -3.91
N LYS A 13 -5.79 15.28 -4.67
CA LYS A 13 -6.65 16.34 -5.25
C LYS A 13 -7.70 15.75 -6.17
N SER A 14 -7.32 14.78 -7.00
CA SER A 14 -8.23 14.08 -7.91
C SER A 14 -9.31 13.30 -7.14
N ALA A 15 -8.90 12.47 -6.18
CA ALA A 15 -9.81 11.71 -5.32
C ALA A 15 -10.78 12.62 -4.53
N THR A 16 -10.27 13.75 -4.02
CA THR A 16 -11.08 14.76 -3.31
C THR A 16 -12.12 15.37 -4.25
N LYS A 17 -11.76 15.68 -5.50
CA LYS A 17 -12.68 16.23 -6.49
C LYS A 17 -13.78 15.24 -6.89
N VAL A 18 -13.43 13.96 -7.00
CA VAL A 18 -14.39 12.87 -7.29
C VAL A 18 -15.25 12.54 -6.07
N GLY A 19 -14.80 12.88 -4.86
CA GLY A 19 -15.49 12.56 -3.61
C GLY A 19 -15.32 11.10 -3.19
N SER A 20 -14.34 10.39 -3.75
CA SER A 20 -14.08 8.98 -3.45
C SER A 20 -12.58 8.75 -3.41
N LEU A 21 -12.10 8.26 -2.26
CA LEU A 21 -10.71 7.89 -2.03
C LEU A 21 -10.67 6.46 -1.51
N ASP A 22 -9.91 5.60 -2.17
CA ASP A 22 -9.54 4.29 -1.63
C ASP A 22 -8.21 4.42 -0.88
N PRO A 23 -8.23 4.44 0.47
CA PRO A 23 -7.03 4.63 1.28
C PRO A 23 -6.06 3.46 1.16
N PHE A 24 -6.54 2.23 0.92
CA PHE A 24 -5.71 1.03 0.80
C PHE A 24 -4.95 1.03 -0.52
N CYS A 25 -5.64 1.33 -1.63
CA CYS A 25 -5.00 1.48 -2.93
C CYS A 25 -3.98 2.63 -2.92
N LEU A 26 -4.31 3.76 -2.29
CA LEU A 26 -3.41 4.90 -2.18
C LEU A 26 -2.16 4.52 -1.36
N ALA A 27 -2.35 3.95 -0.16
CA ALA A 27 -1.26 3.56 0.72
C ALA A 27 -0.32 2.56 0.05
N ALA A 28 -0.87 1.53 -0.59
CA ALA A 28 -0.10 0.54 -1.34
C ALA A 28 0.67 1.15 -2.52
N LYS A 29 0.04 2.07 -3.29
CA LYS A 29 0.69 2.75 -4.42
C LYS A 29 1.94 3.50 -3.99
N TYR A 30 1.85 4.32 -2.94
CA TYR A 30 2.96 5.17 -2.52
C TYR A 30 4.01 4.43 -1.69
N CYS A 31 3.62 3.40 -0.94
CA CYS A 31 4.53 2.43 -0.36
C CYS A 31 5.40 1.75 -1.44
N HIS A 32 4.75 1.22 -2.48
CA HIS A 32 5.43 0.55 -3.59
C HIS A 32 6.31 1.51 -4.42
N LYS A 33 5.81 2.72 -4.76
CA LYS A 33 6.62 3.71 -5.47
C LYS A 33 7.86 4.12 -4.64
N PHE A 34 7.71 4.30 -3.33
CA PHE A 34 8.83 4.67 -2.45
C PHE A 34 9.89 3.57 -2.37
N VAL A 35 9.51 2.30 -2.16
CA VAL A 35 10.49 1.20 -2.04
C VAL A 35 11.33 1.05 -3.30
N ASN A 36 10.73 1.28 -4.47
CA ASN A 36 11.39 1.21 -5.77
C ASN A 36 12.30 2.40 -6.09
N ILE A 37 12.16 3.54 -5.39
CA ILE A 37 13.11 4.66 -5.50
C ILE A 37 14.37 4.35 -4.67
N HIS A 38 14.21 3.60 -3.57
CA HIS A 38 15.27 3.20 -2.66
C HIS A 38 16.19 4.37 -2.22
N PRO A 39 15.64 5.47 -1.65
CA PRO A 39 16.39 6.71 -1.44
C PRO A 39 17.39 6.68 -0.28
N PHE A 40 17.31 5.69 0.61
CA PHE A 40 18.18 5.60 1.79
C PHE A 40 19.14 4.41 1.69
N LEU A 41 20.25 4.47 2.42
CA LEU A 41 21.22 3.36 2.50
C LEU A 41 20.61 2.13 3.20
N ASP A 42 19.82 2.35 4.25
CA ASP A 42 19.06 1.33 4.98
C ASP A 42 17.74 1.96 5.48
N GLY A 43 16.79 1.13 5.92
CA GLY A 43 15.55 1.58 6.53
C GLY A 43 14.43 1.82 5.52
N ASN A 44 14.66 1.55 4.24
CA ASN A 44 13.64 1.70 3.20
C ASN A 44 12.40 0.89 3.52
N GLY A 45 12.52 -0.41 3.82
CA GLY A 45 11.37 -1.27 4.15
C GLY A 45 10.59 -0.83 5.39
N ARG A 46 11.27 -0.32 6.42
CA ARG A 46 10.64 0.27 7.62
C ARG A 46 9.88 1.56 7.26
N THR A 47 10.50 2.42 6.47
CA THR A 47 9.90 3.68 6.02
C THR A 47 8.70 3.43 5.09
N CYS A 48 8.75 2.39 4.24
CA CYS A 48 7.62 1.97 3.39
C CYS A 48 6.37 1.68 4.22
N ARG A 49 6.53 0.86 5.27
CA ARG A 49 5.43 0.52 6.18
C ARG A 49 4.94 1.74 6.97
N LEU A 50 5.83 2.64 7.37
CA LEU A 50 5.44 3.92 7.99
C LEU A 50 4.64 4.81 7.03
N ILE A 51 5.04 4.91 5.75
CA ILE A 51 4.29 5.66 4.73
C ILE A 51 2.91 5.05 4.53
N LEU A 52 2.83 3.72 4.41
CA LEU A 52 1.57 2.99 4.28
C LEU A 52 0.64 3.32 5.46
N ASN A 53 1.14 3.18 6.70
CA ASN A 53 0.35 3.43 7.90
C ASN A 53 0.03 4.92 8.11
N ALA A 54 0.90 5.84 7.72
CA ALA A 54 0.60 7.27 7.78
C ALA A 54 -0.58 7.64 6.87
N ILE A 55 -0.64 7.04 5.68
CA ILE A 55 -1.76 7.23 4.74
C ILE A 55 -3.04 6.60 5.29
N LEU A 56 -2.99 5.35 5.77
CA LEU A 56 -4.15 4.68 6.35
C LEU A 56 -4.68 5.42 7.58
N LEU A 57 -3.80 5.87 8.47
CA LEU A 57 -4.20 6.63 9.65
C LEU A 57 -4.89 7.94 9.24
N LYS A 58 -4.36 8.64 8.23
CA LYS A 58 -4.91 9.93 7.78
C LYS A 58 -6.29 9.80 7.13
N TYR A 59 -6.51 8.76 6.33
CA TYR A 59 -7.69 8.67 5.44
C TYR A 59 -8.68 7.56 5.80
N ALA A 60 -8.27 6.57 6.62
CA ALA A 60 -9.14 5.50 7.11
C ALA A 60 -9.22 5.46 8.65
N GLY A 61 -8.32 6.13 9.37
CA GLY A 61 -8.29 6.12 10.83
C GLY A 61 -7.83 4.79 11.44
N ILE A 62 -7.08 4.00 10.67
CA ILE A 62 -6.62 2.66 11.07
C ILE A 62 -5.10 2.54 10.97
N LEU A 63 -4.56 1.56 11.69
CA LEU A 63 -3.19 1.07 11.54
C LEU A 63 -3.23 -0.40 11.17
N VAL A 64 -2.29 -0.82 10.34
CA VAL A 64 -2.13 -2.21 9.90
C VAL A 64 -0.71 -2.66 10.18
N SER A 65 -0.61 -3.77 10.89
CA SER A 65 0.65 -4.46 11.13
C SER A 65 0.94 -5.43 9.99
N LEU A 66 2.05 -5.23 9.29
CA LEU A 66 2.53 -6.09 8.20
C LEU A 66 3.93 -6.62 8.52
N GLY A 67 4.07 -7.94 8.49
CA GLY A 67 5.28 -8.69 8.77
C GLY A 67 5.57 -8.89 10.25
N GLU A 68 4.55 -9.07 11.09
CA GLU A 68 4.72 -9.39 12.52
C GLU A 68 5.20 -10.83 12.71
N GLU A 69 4.49 -11.78 12.10
CA GLU A 69 4.87 -13.20 12.11
C GLU A 69 5.79 -13.54 10.92
N GLU A 70 6.54 -14.64 11.02
CA GLU A 70 7.46 -15.04 9.97
C GLU A 70 6.75 -15.35 8.64
N THR A 71 5.60 -16.02 8.72
CA THR A 71 4.74 -16.36 7.57
C THR A 71 4.22 -15.10 6.88
N ASP A 72 3.68 -14.17 7.65
CA ASP A 72 3.20 -12.86 7.18
C ASP A 72 4.34 -12.03 6.58
N ARG A 73 5.51 -11.99 7.23
CA ARG A 73 6.69 -11.29 6.71
C ARG A 73 7.09 -11.83 5.34
N ASN A 74 7.09 -13.15 5.18
CA ASN A 74 7.41 -13.79 3.90
C ASN A 74 6.35 -13.46 2.83
N GLU A 75 5.06 -13.47 3.19
CA GLU A 75 3.98 -13.08 2.29
C GLU A 75 4.13 -11.62 1.83
N TYR A 76 4.28 -10.68 2.77
CA TYR A 76 4.50 -9.26 2.50
C TYR A 76 5.69 -9.04 1.55
N LEU A 77 6.83 -9.68 1.84
CA LEU A 77 8.03 -9.57 1.00
C LEU A 77 7.78 -10.13 -0.41
N SER A 78 7.08 -11.26 -0.52
CA SER A 78 6.74 -11.87 -1.81
C SER A 78 5.81 -10.99 -2.66
N VAL A 79 4.82 -10.34 -2.02
CA VAL A 79 3.89 -9.42 -2.69
C VAL A 79 4.64 -8.17 -3.15
N ALA A 80 5.52 -7.62 -2.30
CA ALA A 80 6.34 -6.45 -2.65
C ALA A 80 7.32 -6.74 -3.80
N ALA A 81 7.92 -7.94 -3.83
CA ALA A 81 8.80 -8.39 -4.90
C ALA A 81 8.06 -8.51 -6.23
N ARG A 82 6.94 -9.24 -6.27
CA ARG A 82 6.13 -9.42 -7.48
C ARG A 82 5.58 -8.10 -8.04
N ALA A 83 5.18 -7.18 -7.17
CA ALA A 83 4.80 -5.84 -7.60
C ALA A 83 5.96 -5.11 -8.31
N SER A 84 7.19 -5.28 -7.84
CA SER A 84 8.38 -4.62 -8.39
C SER A 84 8.83 -5.26 -9.69
N GLU A 85 8.77 -6.59 -9.79
CA GLU A 85 9.01 -7.32 -11.04
C GLU A 85 8.01 -6.94 -12.13
N ALA A 86 6.71 -6.94 -11.79
CA ALA A 86 5.66 -6.61 -12.74
C ALA A 86 5.75 -5.15 -13.25
N LYS A 87 6.24 -4.23 -12.40
CA LYS A 87 6.55 -2.85 -12.82
C LYS A 87 7.68 -2.83 -13.85
N SER A 88 8.77 -3.58 -13.63
CA SER A 88 9.89 -3.64 -14.56
C SER A 88 9.47 -4.22 -15.92
N SER A 89 8.70 -5.30 -15.94
CA SER A 89 8.24 -5.94 -17.19
C SER A 89 7.29 -5.06 -18.03
N ALA A 90 6.69 -4.03 -17.44
CA ALA A 90 5.81 -3.13 -18.15
C ALA A 90 6.50 -1.91 -18.75
N CYS A 91 7.73 -1.62 -18.32
CA CYS A 91 8.56 -0.58 -18.92
C CYS A 91 9.17 -1.02 -20.28
N ASP A 92 8.97 -2.28 -20.68
CA ASP A 92 9.53 -2.88 -21.90
C ASP A 92 8.53 -2.94 -23.08
N GLY A 93 7.32 -2.37 -22.94
CA GLY A 93 6.27 -2.35 -23.98
C GLY A 93 5.80 -0.95 -24.34
N ASP A 94 5.50 -0.72 -25.62
CA ASP A 94 5.05 0.57 -26.18
C ASP A 94 3.84 1.17 -25.41
N GLU A 95 3.87 2.50 -25.28
CA GLU A 95 2.95 3.34 -24.51
C GLU A 95 1.55 3.44 -25.15
N ASP A 96 0.79 2.35 -25.29
CA ASP A 96 -0.59 2.41 -25.76
C ASP A 96 -1.60 1.75 -24.79
N GLU A 97 -2.38 2.64 -24.14
CA GLU A 97 -3.85 2.58 -23.99
C GLU A 97 -4.55 1.50 -23.16
N ASP A 98 -4.03 1.11 -22.00
CA ASP A 98 -4.88 0.52 -20.95
C ASP A 98 -4.44 0.91 -19.54
N GLU A 99 -4.80 2.12 -19.09
CA GLU A 99 -4.57 2.65 -17.72
C GLU A 99 -5.12 1.72 -16.60
N TYR A 100 -5.97 0.75 -16.97
CA TYR A 100 -6.56 -0.24 -16.08
C TYR A 100 -5.76 -1.56 -15.94
N LYS A 101 -4.81 -1.84 -16.84
CA LYS A 101 -4.06 -3.11 -16.86
C LYS A 101 -2.89 -3.07 -15.88
N ARG A 102 -3.15 -3.66 -14.71
CA ARG A 102 -2.19 -4.04 -13.65
C ARG A 102 -1.53 -2.88 -12.91
N LYS A 103 -2.31 -2.17 -12.09
CA LYS A 103 -1.77 -1.47 -10.91
C LYS A 103 -0.98 -2.48 -10.06
N TYR A 104 0.35 -2.47 -10.16
CA TYR A 104 1.23 -3.48 -9.54
C TYR A 104 1.11 -3.54 -8.01
N TRP A 105 0.57 -2.51 -7.38
CA TRP A 105 0.32 -2.43 -5.95
C TRP A 105 -1.06 -2.96 -5.52
N LYS A 106 -1.91 -3.45 -6.43
CA LYS A 106 -3.25 -3.98 -6.10
C LYS A 106 -3.18 -5.10 -5.07
N GLU A 107 -2.23 -6.01 -5.25
CA GLU A 107 -2.08 -7.13 -4.34
C GLU A 107 -1.64 -6.70 -2.95
N LEU A 108 -0.74 -5.71 -2.86
CA LEU A 108 -0.36 -5.11 -1.59
C LEU A 108 -1.56 -4.42 -0.91
N ALA A 109 -2.42 -3.75 -1.69
CA ALA A 109 -3.65 -3.16 -1.15
C ALA A 109 -4.60 -4.24 -0.61
N THR A 110 -4.78 -5.35 -1.33
CA THR A 110 -5.59 -6.49 -0.88
C THR A 110 -5.02 -7.12 0.39
N LEU A 111 -3.71 -7.35 0.45
CA LEU A 111 -3.04 -7.86 1.65
C LEU A 111 -3.27 -6.93 2.85
N THR A 112 -3.10 -5.62 2.65
CA THR A 112 -3.32 -4.61 3.70
C THR A 112 -4.77 -4.60 4.19
N LEU A 113 -5.74 -4.71 3.28
CA LEU A 113 -7.15 -4.79 3.62
C LEU A 113 -7.50 -6.10 4.37
N ARG A 114 -6.86 -7.22 4.01
CA ARG A 114 -7.01 -8.50 4.71
C ARG A 114 -6.58 -8.38 6.17
N HIS A 115 -5.41 -7.81 6.42
CA HIS A 115 -4.92 -7.58 7.78
C HIS A 115 -5.83 -6.63 8.56
N ALA A 116 -6.25 -5.52 7.95
CA ALA A 116 -7.21 -4.61 8.60
C ALA A 116 -8.49 -5.33 9.03
N LYS A 117 -9.03 -6.19 8.16
CA LYS A 117 -10.22 -7.00 8.47
C LYS A 117 -9.97 -7.95 9.64
N GLU A 118 -8.86 -8.67 9.64
CA GLU A 118 -8.50 -9.62 10.71
C GLU A 118 -8.39 -8.92 12.07
N GLU A 119 -7.76 -7.75 12.12
CA GLU A 119 -7.69 -6.91 13.32
C GLU A 119 -9.08 -6.47 13.81
N PHE A 120 -9.95 -6.02 12.90
CA PHE A 120 -11.32 -5.63 13.26
C PHE A 120 -12.15 -6.81 13.76
N GLU A 121 -12.00 -7.99 13.16
CA GLU A 121 -12.67 -9.20 13.64
C GLU A 121 -12.18 -9.61 15.02
N HIS A 122 -10.87 -9.50 15.28
CA HIS A 122 -10.29 -9.78 16.58
C HIS A 122 -10.80 -8.79 17.65
N LEU A 123 -10.81 -7.49 17.34
CA LEU A 123 -11.38 -6.46 18.22
C LEU A 123 -12.86 -6.72 18.52
N ALA A 124 -13.65 -7.08 17.52
CA ALA A 124 -15.08 -7.38 17.69
C ALA A 124 -15.31 -8.58 18.63
N ARG A 125 -14.48 -9.64 18.53
CA ARG A 125 -14.54 -10.80 19.43
C ARG A 125 -14.25 -10.39 20.87
N ILE A 126 -13.17 -9.64 21.11
CA ILE A 126 -12.81 -9.14 22.45
C ILE A 126 -13.95 -8.32 23.07
N LEU A 127 -14.56 -7.42 22.28
CA LEU A 127 -15.68 -6.61 22.73
C LEU A 127 -16.91 -7.46 23.10
N SER A 128 -17.18 -8.53 22.33
CA SER A 128 -18.30 -9.43 22.60
C SER A 128 -18.10 -10.32 23.84
N GLU A 129 -16.86 -10.67 24.16
CA GLU A 129 -16.51 -11.45 25.35
C GLU A 129 -16.47 -10.61 26.63
N SER A 130 -16.38 -9.29 26.47
CA SER A 130 -16.31 -8.32 27.58
C SER A 130 -17.68 -7.75 28.01
N SER A 131 -18.77 -8.10 27.31
CA SER A 131 -20.15 -7.70 27.62
C SER A 131 -20.95 -8.83 28.25
#